data_AF-A0ABC8TW52-F1
#
_entry.id   AF-A0ABC8TW52-F1
#
_cell.length_a   1.000
_cell.length_b   1.000
_cell.length_c   1.000
_cell.angle_alpha   90.00
_cell.angle_beta   90.00
_cell.angle_gamma   90.00
#
_symmetry.space_group_name_H-M   'P 1'
#
loop_
_entity.id
_entity.type
_entity.pdbx_description
1 polymer ?
#
loop_
_entity_poly.entity_id
_entity_poly.type
_entity_poly.pdbx_seq_one_letter_code
_entity_poly.pdbx_strand_id
1 'polypeptide(L)'
;MSSDSVNMVTRRVDLRSDTVTKPTEAMRAAMAKAEVDDDVLGNDPTALCLETEMARILGKEAGLFVPSGTMGNLISVLVHCNVRGSEVILGDNSHIHIYENGGISTIGGVHPRTVKNNKDGTMDINLIEAAIRDPEFEICYPTTTLICLENSHAK
;
A
#
# COMPACT_ATOMS: atom_id res chain seq x y z
N MET A 1 28.12 -49.77 0.12
CA MET A 1 27.83 -48.86 1.25
C MET A 1 28.12 -47.44 0.81
N SER A 2 27.09 -46.68 0.44
CA SER A 2 27.11 -45.22 0.59
C SER A 2 25.65 -44.80 0.77
N SER A 3 25.28 -44.66 2.04
CA SER A 3 24.04 -44.04 2.47
C SER A 3 24.13 -42.56 2.15
N ASP A 4 23.66 -42.17 0.97
CA ASP A 4 23.42 -40.75 0.69
C ASP A 4 22.23 -40.32 1.54
N SER A 5 22.57 -39.63 2.63
CA SER A 5 21.66 -39.02 3.58
C SER A 5 20.69 -38.10 2.84
N VAL A 6 19.45 -38.55 2.72
CA VAL A 6 18.31 -37.71 2.29
C VAL A 6 18.26 -36.51 3.22
N ASN A 7 18.59 -35.33 2.67
CA ASN A 7 18.49 -34.07 3.37
C ASN A 7 17.01 -33.86 3.71
N MET A 8 16.62 -34.13 4.96
CA MET A 8 15.25 -33.91 5.41
C MET A 8 14.98 -32.41 5.31
N VAL A 9 14.18 -32.01 4.33
CA VAL A 9 13.62 -30.66 4.28
C VAL A 9 12.76 -30.50 5.52
N THR A 10 13.28 -29.81 6.53
CA THR A 10 12.52 -29.48 7.74
C THR A 10 11.32 -28.65 7.32
N ARG A 11 10.12 -29.25 7.36
CA ARG A 11 8.87 -28.51 7.12
C ARG A 11 8.69 -27.52 8.27
N ARG A 12 9.09 -26.27 8.03
CA ARG A 12 8.97 -25.18 8.99
C ARG A 12 7.55 -24.60 8.93
N VAL A 13 6.85 -24.66 10.05
CA VAL A 13 5.62 -23.87 10.25
C VAL A 13 6.06 -22.44 10.56
N ASP A 14 5.76 -21.50 9.68
CA ASP A 14 6.14 -20.08 9.83
C ASP A 14 4.87 -19.22 9.91
N LEU A 15 4.58 -18.73 11.13
CA LEU A 15 3.39 -17.92 11.44
C LEU A 15 3.74 -16.45 11.68
N ARG A 16 4.89 -15.98 11.21
CA ARG A 16 5.34 -14.59 11.42
C ARG A 16 4.49 -13.58 10.65
N SER A 17 4.12 -13.92 9.41
CA SER A 17 3.29 -13.10 8.51
C SER A 17 2.96 -13.92 7.25
N ASP A 18 1.85 -13.60 6.59
CA ASP A 18 1.50 -14.07 5.24
C ASP A 18 2.49 -13.65 4.14
N THR A 19 3.29 -12.61 4.38
CA THR A 19 4.37 -12.18 3.48
C THR A 19 5.50 -13.21 3.29
N VAL A 20 5.57 -14.25 4.13
CA VAL A 20 6.58 -15.33 4.01
C VAL A 20 6.21 -16.38 2.94
N THR A 21 5.05 -16.22 2.29
CA THR A 21 4.58 -17.10 1.22
C THR A 21 5.62 -17.22 0.09
N LYS A 22 5.70 -18.42 -0.48
CA LYS A 22 6.61 -18.72 -1.61
C LYS A 22 5.78 -18.99 -2.86
N PRO A 23 6.25 -18.55 -4.05
CA PRO A 23 5.58 -18.88 -5.30
C PRO A 23 5.43 -20.39 -5.46
N THR A 24 4.21 -20.82 -5.81
CA THR A 24 3.91 -22.22 -6.18
C THR A 24 4.64 -22.60 -7.47
N GLU A 25 4.71 -23.90 -7.78
CA GLU A 25 5.33 -24.35 -9.03
C GLU A 25 4.62 -23.79 -10.27
N ALA A 26 3.29 -23.72 -10.24
CA ALA A 26 2.52 -23.10 -11.32
C ALA A 26 2.83 -21.61 -11.48
N MET A 27 2.97 -20.87 -10.38
CA MET A 27 3.38 -19.46 -10.42
C MET A 27 4.79 -19.31 -10.99
N ARG A 28 5.74 -20.18 -10.61
CA ARG A 28 7.11 -20.16 -11.16
C ARG A 28 7.12 -20.42 -12.66
N ALA A 29 6.35 -21.40 -13.12
CA ALA A 29 6.23 -21.70 -14.54
C ALA A 29 5.56 -20.55 -15.33
N ALA A 30 4.57 -19.86 -14.74
CA ALA A 30 3.94 -18.69 -15.35
C ALA A 30 4.93 -17.52 -15.46
N MET A 31 5.64 -17.19 -14.38
CA MET A 31 6.67 -16.12 -14.39
C MET A 31 7.76 -16.40 -15.42
N ALA A 32 8.25 -17.64 -15.52
CA ALA A 32 9.31 -18.01 -16.47
C ALA A 32 8.86 -17.96 -17.95
N LYS A 33 7.54 -17.99 -18.21
CA LYS A 33 6.95 -17.96 -19.55
C LYS A 33 6.29 -16.63 -19.89
N ALA A 34 6.32 -15.66 -18.98
CA ALA A 34 5.70 -14.36 -19.19
C ALA A 34 6.32 -13.66 -20.40
N GLU A 35 5.48 -13.08 -21.25
CA GLU A 35 5.93 -12.16 -22.29
C GLU A 35 6.20 -10.81 -21.61
N VAL A 36 7.41 -10.28 -21.77
CA VAL A 36 7.88 -9.08 -21.07
C VAL A 36 8.51 -8.12 -22.05
N ASP A 37 8.45 -6.84 -21.74
CA ASP A 37 9.09 -5.77 -22.51
C ASP A 37 9.35 -4.55 -21.60
N ASP A 38 9.68 -3.40 -22.17
CA ASP A 38 9.92 -2.16 -21.43
C ASP A 38 8.61 -1.52 -20.94
N ASP A 39 8.36 -1.65 -19.64
CA ASP A 39 7.21 -1.05 -18.94
C ASP A 39 7.27 0.49 -18.90
N VAL A 40 8.46 1.11 -18.91
CA VAL A 40 8.59 2.59 -18.95
C VAL A 40 8.03 3.16 -20.25
N LEU A 41 8.11 2.38 -21.34
CA LEU A 41 7.49 2.72 -22.63
C LEU A 41 6.04 2.25 -22.75
N GLY A 42 5.51 1.56 -21.75
CA GLY A 42 4.16 0.99 -21.74
C GLY A 42 3.98 -0.24 -22.63
N ASN A 43 5.08 -0.94 -22.95
CA ASN A 43 5.06 -2.06 -23.88
C ASN A 43 5.03 -3.43 -23.20
N ASP A 44 5.20 -3.54 -21.88
CA ASP A 44 5.17 -4.83 -21.20
C ASP A 44 3.74 -5.42 -21.19
N PRO A 45 3.49 -6.52 -21.94
CA PRO A 45 2.14 -7.04 -22.09
C PRO A 45 1.64 -7.73 -20.82
N THR A 46 2.53 -8.28 -20.00
CA THR A 46 2.15 -8.97 -18.76
C THR A 46 1.76 -7.96 -17.68
N ALA A 47 2.50 -6.86 -17.55
CA ALA A 47 2.17 -5.77 -16.63
C ALA A 47 0.83 -5.12 -17.01
N LEU A 48 0.66 -4.76 -18.28
CA LEU A 48 -0.60 -4.17 -18.78
C LEU A 48 -1.81 -5.10 -18.55
N CYS A 49 -1.63 -6.41 -18.76
CA CYS A 49 -2.67 -7.40 -18.50
C CYS A 49 -3.07 -7.41 -17.01
N LEU A 50 -2.09 -7.43 -16.10
CA LEU A 50 -2.34 -7.37 -14.66
C LEU A 50 -3.09 -6.09 -14.26
N GLU A 51 -2.61 -4.94 -14.71
CA GLU A 51 -3.21 -3.63 -14.39
C GLU A 51 -4.64 -3.51 -14.91
N THR A 52 -4.88 -3.93 -16.16
CA THR A 52 -6.21 -3.93 -16.77
C THR A 52 -7.18 -4.83 -16.03
N GLU A 53 -6.73 -6.05 -15.68
CA GLU A 53 -7.58 -7.00 -14.95
C GLU A 53 -7.89 -6.53 -13.52
N MET A 54 -6.92 -5.94 -12.82
CA MET A 54 -7.14 -5.37 -11.48
C MET A 54 -8.09 -4.18 -11.53
N ALA A 55 -7.93 -3.29 -12.51
CA ALA A 55 -8.85 -2.16 -12.72
C ALA A 55 -10.28 -2.65 -12.96
N ARG A 56 -10.45 -3.69 -13.79
CA ARG A 56 -11.74 -4.32 -14.09
C ARG A 56 -12.37 -4.94 -12.84
N ILE A 57 -11.61 -5.69 -12.04
CA ILE A 57 -12.10 -6.34 -10.81
C ILE A 57 -12.57 -5.31 -9.78
N LEU A 58 -11.84 -4.19 -9.67
CA LEU A 58 -12.15 -3.12 -8.70
C LEU A 58 -13.14 -2.07 -9.23
N GLY A 59 -13.57 -2.18 -10.49
CA GLY A 59 -14.46 -1.20 -11.13
C GLY A 59 -13.83 0.20 -11.23
N LYS A 60 -12.52 0.26 -11.53
CA LYS A 60 -11.75 1.50 -11.71
C LYS A 60 -11.33 1.67 -13.17
N GLU A 61 -11.00 2.91 -13.54
CA GLU A 61 -10.62 3.27 -14.91
C GLU A 61 -9.23 2.73 -15.28
N ALA A 62 -8.32 2.62 -14.32
CA ALA A 62 -6.94 2.16 -14.52
C ALA A 62 -6.38 1.49 -13.26
N GLY A 63 -5.30 0.72 -13.44
CA GLY A 63 -4.46 0.14 -12.39
C GLY A 63 -3.00 0.50 -12.63
N LEU A 64 -2.17 0.37 -11.60
CA LEU A 64 -0.72 0.59 -11.67
C LEU A 64 -0.01 -0.49 -10.85
N PHE A 65 0.89 -1.24 -11.48
CA PHE A 65 1.74 -2.21 -10.79
C PHE A 65 2.87 -1.48 -10.05
N VAL A 66 3.05 -1.82 -8.78
CA VAL A 66 4.11 -1.25 -7.94
C VAL A 66 4.89 -2.35 -7.20
N PRO A 67 6.19 -2.15 -6.92
CA PRO A 67 7.02 -3.17 -6.27
C PRO A 67 6.60 -3.51 -4.82
N SER A 68 5.89 -2.61 -4.12
CA SER A 68 5.47 -2.82 -2.74
C SER A 68 4.21 -2.02 -2.37
N GLY A 69 3.50 -2.49 -1.34
CA GLY A 69 2.36 -1.75 -0.77
C GLY A 69 2.76 -0.37 -0.24
N THR A 70 3.95 -0.23 0.36
CA THR A 70 4.50 1.06 0.80
C THR A 70 4.65 2.05 -0.35
N MET A 71 5.12 1.59 -1.53
CA MET A 71 5.19 2.47 -2.70
C MET A 71 3.80 2.84 -3.22
N GLY A 72 2.86 1.90 -3.24
CA GLY A 72 1.48 2.15 -3.63
C GLY A 72 0.79 3.19 -2.76
N ASN A 73 0.91 3.08 -1.42
CA ASN A 73 0.40 4.07 -0.48
C ASN A 73 1.07 5.43 -0.67
N LEU A 74 2.42 5.45 -0.79
CA LEU A 74 3.15 6.69 -0.99
C LEU A 74 2.70 7.43 -2.27
N ILE A 75 2.65 6.75 -3.41
CA ILE A 75 2.17 7.34 -4.68
C ILE A 75 0.74 7.85 -4.53
N SER A 76 -0.15 7.05 -3.93
CA SER A 76 -1.55 7.43 -3.72
C SER A 76 -1.66 8.72 -2.91
N VAL A 77 -0.90 8.84 -1.81
CA VAL A 77 -0.88 10.06 -1.00
C VAL A 77 -0.29 11.22 -1.78
N LEU A 78 0.82 11.04 -2.52
CA LEU A 78 1.42 12.13 -3.30
C LEU A 78 0.51 12.67 -4.40
N VAL A 79 -0.27 11.81 -5.05
CA VAL A 79 -1.21 12.21 -6.12
C VAL A 79 -2.38 12.99 -5.54
N HIS A 80 -2.92 12.57 -4.38
CA HIS A 80 -4.05 13.24 -3.72
C HIS A 80 -3.65 14.46 -2.87
N CYS A 81 -2.39 14.51 -2.43
CA CYS A 81 -1.78 15.62 -1.70
C CYS A 81 -0.77 16.32 -2.62
N ASN A 82 -1.27 16.89 -3.72
CA ASN A 82 -0.47 17.41 -4.83
C ASN A 82 0.27 18.72 -4.54
N VAL A 83 0.09 19.31 -3.36
CA VAL A 83 0.82 20.51 -2.92
C VAL A 83 1.55 20.24 -1.60
N ARG A 84 2.78 20.74 -1.46
CA ARG A 84 3.51 20.66 -0.18
C ARG A 84 2.74 21.44 0.89
N GLY A 85 2.67 20.89 2.10
CA GLY A 85 1.79 21.43 3.14
C GLY A 85 0.34 20.96 3.04
N SER A 86 0.00 20.06 2.11
CA SER A 86 -1.22 19.26 2.22
C SER A 86 -1.21 18.42 3.49
N GLU A 87 -2.40 18.05 3.97
CA GLU A 87 -2.62 17.20 5.13
C GLU A 87 -3.48 16.00 4.76
N VAL A 88 -3.10 14.84 5.29
CA VAL A 88 -3.87 13.60 5.18
C VAL A 88 -4.37 13.18 6.56
N ILE A 89 -5.67 12.91 6.65
CA ILE A 89 -6.29 12.31 7.84
C ILE A 89 -6.17 10.79 7.74
N LEU A 90 -5.69 10.14 8.80
CA LEU A 90 -5.52 8.68 8.84
C LEU A 90 -5.55 8.15 10.28
N GLY A 91 -5.72 6.84 10.42
CA GLY A 91 -5.74 6.18 11.72
C GLY A 91 -4.38 6.25 12.44
N ASP A 92 -4.38 6.50 13.75
CA ASP A 92 -3.17 6.51 14.58
C ASP A 92 -2.39 5.19 14.60
N ASN A 93 -3.04 4.06 14.27
CA ASN A 93 -2.40 2.75 14.15
C ASN A 93 -2.30 2.25 12.70
N SER A 94 -2.61 3.09 11.71
CA SER A 94 -2.55 2.68 10.30
C SER A 94 -1.12 2.40 9.82
N HIS A 95 -0.98 1.54 8.83
CA HIS A 95 0.28 1.11 8.25
C HIS A 95 1.08 2.30 7.68
N ILE A 96 0.38 3.21 6.99
CA ILE A 96 0.95 4.47 6.46
C ILE A 96 1.60 5.29 7.58
N HIS A 97 0.98 5.34 8.76
CA HIS A 97 1.51 6.11 9.88
C HIS A 97 2.73 5.44 10.54
N ILE A 98 2.59 4.16 10.87
CA ILE A 98 3.52 3.49 11.79
C ILE A 98 4.66 2.78 11.06
N TYR A 99 4.38 2.12 9.94
CA TYR A 99 5.28 1.12 9.35
C TYR A 99 5.92 1.55 8.02
N GLU A 100 5.64 2.76 7.55
CA GLU A 100 6.18 3.30 6.29
C GLU A 100 7.24 4.39 6.50
N ASN A 101 7.85 4.40 7.69
CA ASN A 101 9.01 5.23 8.03
C ASN A 101 8.79 6.74 7.78
N GLY A 102 7.54 7.21 7.93
CA GLY A 102 7.16 8.60 7.68
C GLY A 102 7.32 9.05 6.22
N GLY A 103 7.27 8.12 5.26
CA GLY A 103 7.53 8.40 3.84
C GLY A 103 6.70 9.55 3.27
N ILE A 104 5.42 9.64 3.63
CA ILE A 104 4.53 10.72 3.19
C ILE A 104 5.02 12.11 3.63
N SER A 105 5.61 12.21 4.82
CA SER A 105 6.15 13.45 5.37
C SER A 105 7.51 13.76 4.76
N THR A 106 8.42 12.79 4.73
CA THR A 106 9.80 12.99 4.29
C THR A 106 9.93 13.19 2.78
N ILE A 107 9.20 12.41 1.99
CA ILE A 107 9.28 12.47 0.51
C ILE A 107 8.22 13.45 -0.01
N GLY A 108 7.00 13.34 0.49
CA GLY A 108 5.87 14.13 0.00
C GLY A 108 5.72 15.53 0.57
N GLY A 109 6.31 15.81 1.74
CA GLY A 109 6.01 17.05 2.46
C GLY A 109 4.53 17.16 2.84
N VAL A 110 3.90 16.00 3.10
CA VAL A 110 2.50 15.91 3.52
C VAL A 110 2.44 15.80 5.04
N HIS A 111 1.58 16.58 5.67
CA HIS A 111 1.37 16.57 7.11
C HIS A 111 0.41 15.43 7.50
N PRO A 112 0.79 14.52 8.42
CA PRO A 112 -0.13 13.50 8.93
C PRO A 112 -1.01 14.07 10.05
N ARG A 113 -2.32 13.91 9.93
CA ARG A 113 -3.30 14.22 10.97
C ARG A 113 -3.96 12.93 11.46
N THR A 114 -3.49 12.43 12.59
CA THR A 114 -4.00 11.16 13.11
C THR A 114 -5.33 11.32 13.83
N VAL A 115 -6.22 10.37 13.59
CA VAL A 115 -7.46 10.15 14.36
C VAL A 115 -7.35 8.77 15.00
N LYS A 116 -7.82 8.65 16.23
CA LYS A 116 -7.73 7.39 16.99
C LYS A 116 -8.54 6.28 16.30
N ASN A 117 -7.90 5.15 16.02
CA ASN A 117 -8.61 3.96 15.56
C ASN A 117 -9.45 3.36 16.70
N ASN A 118 -10.66 2.91 16.36
CA ASN A 118 -11.48 2.04 17.18
C ASN A 118 -10.89 0.63 17.25
N LYS A 119 -11.37 -0.19 18.19
CA LYS A 119 -10.87 -1.57 18.38
C LYS A 119 -11.06 -2.50 17.17
N ASP A 120 -11.96 -2.13 16.27
CA ASP A 120 -12.25 -2.84 15.01
C ASP A 120 -11.50 -2.25 13.81
N GLY A 121 -10.65 -1.24 14.03
CA GLY A 121 -9.89 -0.53 12.99
C GLY A 121 -10.61 0.64 12.34
N THR A 122 -11.89 0.84 12.60
CA THR A 122 -12.63 2.00 12.09
C THR A 122 -12.16 3.31 12.76
N MET A 123 -12.59 4.45 12.22
CA MET A 123 -12.42 5.76 12.86
C MET A 123 -13.81 6.39 13.04
N ASP A 124 -14.03 7.07 14.16
CA ASP A 124 -15.28 7.81 14.40
C ASP A 124 -15.39 8.97 13.39
N ILE A 125 -16.50 9.00 12.66
CA ILE A 125 -16.76 10.02 11.64
C ILE A 125 -16.74 11.44 12.23
N ASN A 126 -17.20 11.62 13.46
CA ASN A 126 -17.20 12.94 14.11
C ASN A 126 -15.77 13.40 14.43
N LEU A 127 -14.86 12.46 14.74
CA LEU A 127 -13.45 12.78 14.95
C LEU A 127 -12.74 13.08 13.64
N ILE A 128 -13.13 12.42 12.54
CA ILE A 128 -12.66 12.76 11.19
C ILE A 128 -13.12 14.17 10.83
N GLU A 129 -14.42 14.47 10.95
CA GLU A 129 -14.97 15.80 10.64
C GLU A 129 -14.30 16.90 11.47
N ALA A 130 -14.13 16.69 12.77
CA ALA A 130 -13.43 17.63 13.65
C ALA A 130 -11.93 17.77 13.34
N ALA A 131 -11.34 16.82 12.61
CA ALA A 131 -9.94 16.88 12.18
C ALA A 131 -9.75 17.62 10.85
N ILE A 132 -10.81 17.82 10.07
CA ILE A 132 -10.77 18.63 8.84
C ILE A 132 -10.54 20.09 9.24
N ARG A 133 -9.53 20.71 8.63
CA ARG A 133 -9.20 22.11 8.93
C ARG A 133 -10.10 23.08 8.19
N ASP A 134 -10.41 24.18 8.86
CA ASP A 134 -11.13 25.29 8.28
C ASP A 134 -10.27 25.97 7.19
N PRO A 135 -10.72 26.00 5.93
CA PRO A 135 -9.98 26.64 4.84
C PRO A 135 -9.82 28.15 5.04
N GLU A 136 -10.66 28.82 5.85
CA GLU A 136 -10.51 30.26 6.15
C GLU A 136 -9.18 30.60 6.84
N PHE A 137 -8.53 29.61 7.47
CA PHE A 137 -7.24 29.76 8.15
C PHE A 137 -6.09 29.02 7.44
N GLU A 138 -6.18 28.81 6.12
CA GLU A 138 -5.15 28.11 5.33
C GLU A 138 -3.74 28.72 5.46
N ILE A 139 -3.63 30.02 5.74
CA ILE A 139 -2.33 30.68 5.95
C ILE A 139 -1.62 30.18 7.23
N CYS A 140 -2.37 29.63 8.19
CA CYS A 140 -1.88 29.17 9.48
C CYS A 140 -1.70 27.65 9.54
N TYR A 141 -2.33 26.90 8.64
CA TYR A 141 -2.46 25.45 8.76
C TYR A 141 -2.27 24.71 7.42
N PRO A 142 -1.80 23.44 7.48
CA PRO A 142 -1.87 22.54 6.34
C PRO A 142 -3.29 22.37 5.77
N THR A 143 -3.42 22.16 4.46
CA THR A 143 -4.75 21.97 3.82
C THR A 143 -5.13 20.50 3.84
N THR A 144 -6.24 20.14 4.49
CA THR A 144 -6.75 18.75 4.46
C THR A 144 -7.25 18.39 3.04
N THR A 145 -6.60 17.43 2.36
CA THR A 145 -6.99 17.02 1.00
C THR A 145 -7.37 15.55 0.85
N LEU A 146 -7.00 14.72 1.84
CA LEU A 146 -7.15 13.27 1.77
C LEU A 146 -7.55 12.68 3.12
N ILE A 147 -8.38 11.64 3.07
CA ILE A 147 -8.70 10.76 4.20
C ILE A 147 -8.33 9.33 3.79
N CYS A 148 -7.44 8.68 4.54
CA CYS A 148 -7.02 7.30 4.30
C CYS A 148 -7.67 6.36 5.31
N LEU A 149 -8.25 5.27 4.80
CA LEU A 149 -8.81 4.16 5.58
C LEU A 149 -8.01 2.89 5.29
N GLU A 150 -8.01 1.94 6.22
CA GLU A 150 -7.28 0.68 6.09
C GLU A 150 -8.24 -0.51 6.24
N ASN A 151 -8.22 -1.43 5.28
CA ASN A 151 -9.02 -2.65 5.30
C ASN A 151 -8.28 -3.82 4.60
N SER A 152 -8.02 -4.95 5.27
CA SER A 152 -8.23 -5.19 6.70
C SER A 152 -7.25 -4.41 7.56
N HIS A 153 -7.67 -4.00 8.76
CA HIS A 153 -6.78 -3.37 9.74
C HIS A 153 -6.15 -4.41 10.67
N ALA A 154 -4.82 -4.49 10.66
CA ALA A 154 -4.06 -5.36 11.57
C ALA A 154 -3.96 -4.72 12.97
N LYS A 155 -3.94 -5.55 14.01
CA LYS A 155 -3.78 -5.12 15.41
C LYS A 155 -2.34 -5.16 15.87
#